data_AF-A0A7J7HIV4-F1
#
_entry.id   AF-A0A7J7HIV4-F1
#
_cell.length_a   1.000
_cell.length_b   1.000
_cell.length_c   1.000
_cell.angle_alpha   90.00
_cell.angle_beta   90.00
_cell.angle_gamma   90.00
#
_symmetry.space_group_name_H-M   'P 1'
#
loop_
_entity.id
_entity.type
_entity.pdbx_description
1 polymer ?
#
loop_
_entity_poly.entity_id
_entity_poly.type
_entity_poly.pdbx_seq_one_letter_code
_entity_poly.pdbx_strand_id
1 'polypeptide(L)'
;MARFAAPDPALPRVLHSAEFGAALLDFLFRVHHSSCGAKTQQAAPPLKNAIDWASRPPNVWADKAAAIVSAGGGFGGGRSQYHLRQIGVYIDLHFINKPEFFLNAFQAPSKFDSDGNLIDMATKERLKEVLLSLQAFTLRLQSKC
;
A
#
# COMPACT_ATOMS: atom_id res chain seq x y z
N MET A 1 -8.62 -32.65 1.63
CA MET A 1 -7.48 -32.98 0.73
C MET A 1 -7.96 -32.80 -0.71
N ALA A 2 -7.97 -31.57 -1.23
CA ALA A 2 -8.51 -31.28 -2.56
C ALA A 2 -7.37 -31.35 -3.59
N ARG A 3 -7.52 -32.23 -4.58
CA ARG A 3 -6.59 -32.41 -5.71
C ARG A 3 -6.87 -31.34 -6.77
N PHE A 4 -5.84 -30.61 -7.19
CA PHE A 4 -5.90 -29.72 -8.36
C PHE A 4 -5.76 -30.53 -9.64
N ALA A 5 -6.72 -30.39 -10.56
CA ALA A 5 -6.66 -30.93 -11.91
C ALA A 5 -5.63 -30.17 -12.76
N ALA A 6 -4.94 -30.87 -13.66
CA ALA A 6 -3.95 -30.29 -14.55
C ALA A 6 -4.60 -29.40 -15.64
N PRO A 7 -4.01 -28.24 -16.01
CA PRO A 7 -4.60 -27.31 -16.97
C PRO A 7 -4.38 -27.71 -18.44
N ASP A 8 -5.39 -27.38 -19.25
CA ASP A 8 -5.58 -27.64 -20.69
C ASP A 8 -4.59 -26.84 -21.60
N PRO A 9 -3.95 -27.45 -22.62
CA PRO A 9 -2.90 -26.82 -23.43
C PRO A 9 -3.35 -25.80 -24.51
N ALA A 10 -4.64 -25.49 -24.65
CA ALA A 10 -5.15 -24.76 -25.83
C ALA A 10 -5.42 -23.24 -25.68
N LEU A 11 -5.05 -22.59 -24.56
CA LEU A 11 -5.21 -21.13 -24.38
C LEU A 11 -3.89 -20.38 -24.59
N PRO A 12 -3.90 -19.21 -25.27
CA PRO A 12 -2.69 -18.45 -25.57
C PRO A 12 -1.96 -18.07 -24.28
N ARG A 13 -0.65 -18.36 -24.21
CA ARG A 13 0.26 -18.04 -23.11
C ARG A 13 0.35 -16.52 -22.90
N VAL A 14 -0.62 -15.98 -22.17
CA VAL A 14 -0.52 -14.66 -21.55
C VAL A 14 -0.78 -14.89 -20.07
N LEU A 15 0.26 -14.61 -19.27
CA LEU A 15 0.28 -14.65 -17.80
C LEU A 15 0.39 -16.05 -17.17
N HIS A 16 1.59 -16.65 -17.26
CA HIS A 16 2.03 -17.58 -16.23
C HIS A 16 2.41 -16.78 -14.98
N SER A 17 1.56 -16.87 -13.96
CA SER A 17 1.65 -16.34 -12.60
C SER A 17 2.79 -16.92 -11.74
N ALA A 18 3.81 -17.51 -12.36
CA ALA A 18 4.86 -18.27 -11.66
C ALA A 18 6.28 -17.69 -11.79
N GLU A 19 6.53 -16.69 -12.66
CA GLU A 19 7.83 -16.00 -12.74
C GLU A 19 7.85 -14.65 -11.99
N PHE A 20 6.72 -14.20 -11.45
CA PHE A 20 6.62 -13.06 -10.53
C PHE A 20 6.74 -13.49 -9.05
N GLY A 21 7.47 -14.59 -8.80
CA GLY A 21 7.66 -15.14 -7.46
C GLY A 21 8.73 -14.36 -6.68
N ALA A 22 8.38 -13.89 -5.48
CA ALA A 22 9.25 -13.27 -4.47
C ALA A 22 9.78 -11.85 -4.70
N ALA A 23 9.98 -11.38 -5.94
CA ALA A 23 10.63 -10.08 -6.21
C ALA A 23 9.73 -8.83 -6.17
N LEU A 24 8.41 -8.97 -5.99
CA LEU A 24 7.46 -7.85 -5.99
C LEU A 24 6.49 -7.88 -4.80
N LEU A 25 7.01 -7.94 -3.57
CA LEU A 25 6.23 -7.61 -2.37
C LEU A 25 6.34 -6.10 -2.08
N ASP A 26 5.92 -5.28 -3.04
CA ASP A 26 5.81 -3.84 -2.85
C ASP A 26 4.56 -3.53 -2.02
N PHE A 27 4.74 -3.17 -0.75
CA PHE A 27 3.63 -2.89 0.14
C PHE A 27 3.18 -1.43 0.03
N LEU A 28 2.07 -1.22 -0.67
CA LEU A 28 1.34 0.04 -0.67
C LEU A 28 0.29 0.02 0.44
N PHE A 29 0.57 0.68 1.56
CA PHE A 29 -0.44 0.90 2.59
C PHE A 29 -1.42 1.98 2.13
N ARG A 30 -2.66 1.57 1.81
CA ARG A 30 -3.79 2.46 1.62
C ARG A 30 -4.45 2.76 2.96
N VAL A 31 -4.27 3.96 3.48
CA VAL A 31 -5.01 4.45 4.64
C VAL A 31 -6.28 5.13 4.15
N HIS A 32 -7.41 4.42 4.23
CA HIS A 32 -8.73 5.00 4.01
C HIS A 32 -9.37 5.34 5.36
N HIS A 33 -9.59 6.64 5.62
CA HIS A 33 -10.30 7.06 6.82
C HIS A 33 -11.81 6.96 6.58
N SER A 34 -12.45 5.90 7.10
CA SER A 34 -13.91 5.77 7.09
C SER A 34 -14.55 6.80 8.01
N SER A 35 -15.57 7.48 7.50
CA SER A 35 -16.35 8.61 8.08
C SER A 35 -17.01 8.38 9.46
N CYS A 36 -16.69 7.31 10.19
CA CYS A 36 -17.22 7.12 11.55
C CYS A 36 -16.55 8.14 12.49
N GLY A 37 -17.35 9.01 13.13
CA GLY A 37 -16.99 10.30 13.76
C GLY A 37 -15.92 10.32 14.86
N ALA A 38 -15.14 9.26 15.03
CA ALA A 38 -13.93 9.29 15.86
C ALA A 38 -12.79 9.95 15.08
N LYS A 39 -12.41 11.17 15.48
CA LYS A 39 -11.24 11.92 14.98
C LYS A 39 -9.91 11.26 15.39
N THR A 40 -9.77 9.96 15.23
CA THR A 40 -8.58 9.23 15.67
C THR A 40 -7.45 9.44 14.68
N GLN A 41 -6.42 10.15 15.10
CA GLN A 41 -5.21 10.43 14.30
C GLN A 41 -4.29 9.20 14.16
N GLN A 42 -4.84 7.99 14.30
CA GLN A 42 -4.13 6.72 14.41
C GLN A 42 -4.54 5.79 13.26
N ALA A 43 -3.79 4.71 13.07
CA ALA A 43 -4.11 3.68 12.08
C ALA A 43 -5.43 2.98 12.44
N ALA A 44 -6.20 2.55 11.43
CA ALA A 44 -7.46 1.88 11.67
C ALA A 44 -7.26 0.59 12.50
N PRO A 45 -8.15 0.26 13.45
CA PRO A 45 -7.99 -0.93 14.31
C PRO A 45 -7.77 -2.25 13.55
N PRO A 46 -8.49 -2.54 12.44
CA PRO A 46 -8.23 -3.75 11.66
C PRO A 46 -6.84 -3.77 11.01
N LEU A 47 -6.36 -2.62 10.54
CA LEU A 47 -5.04 -2.49 9.92
C LEU A 47 -3.93 -2.73 10.95
N LYS A 48 -4.04 -2.13 12.13
CA LYS A 48 -3.09 -2.33 13.22
C LYS A 48 -3.07 -3.80 13.66
N ASN A 49 -4.24 -4.43 13.78
CA ASN A 49 -4.33 -5.86 14.11
C ASN A 49 -3.66 -6.75 13.04
N ALA A 50 -3.87 -6.47 11.75
CA ALA A 50 -3.22 -7.21 10.67
C ALA A 50 -1.69 -7.09 10.73
N ILE A 51 -1.18 -5.87 10.99
CA ILE A 51 0.25 -5.62 11.18
C ILE A 51 0.78 -6.41 12.39
N ASP A 52 0.06 -6.39 13.51
CA ASP A 52 0.44 -7.05 14.76
C ASP A 52 0.45 -8.58 14.65
N TRP A 53 -0.42 -9.16 13.84
CA TRP A 53 -0.40 -10.60 13.58
C TRP A 53 0.82 -11.01 12.76
N ALA A 54 1.13 -10.23 11.72
CA ALA A 54 2.22 -10.52 10.81
C ALA A 54 3.61 -10.13 11.36
N SER A 55 3.68 -9.29 12.39
CA SER A 55 4.94 -8.98 13.08
C SER A 55 5.39 -10.06 14.07
N ARG A 56 4.54 -11.03 14.39
CA ARG A 56 4.90 -12.14 15.29
C ARG A 56 5.99 -13.02 14.68
N PRO A 57 6.87 -13.64 15.47
CA PRO A 57 7.95 -14.47 14.96
C PRO A 57 7.42 -15.63 14.09
N PRO A 58 7.96 -15.81 12.86
CA PRO A 58 8.95 -14.96 12.18
C PRO A 58 8.32 -13.69 11.59
N ASN A 59 8.93 -12.52 11.87
CA ASN A 59 8.44 -11.23 11.34
C ASN A 59 8.51 -11.22 9.81
N VAL A 60 7.36 -11.18 9.15
CA VAL A 60 7.27 -11.20 7.68
C VAL A 60 7.47 -9.83 7.04
N TRP A 61 7.56 -8.76 7.84
CA TRP A 61 7.67 -7.39 7.36
C TRP A 61 9.12 -6.91 7.20
N ALA A 62 10.07 -7.58 7.85
CA ALA A 62 11.46 -7.15 7.88
C ALA A 62 12.07 -7.00 6.48
N ASP A 63 12.93 -5.99 6.31
CA ASP A 63 13.67 -5.65 5.09
C ASP A 63 12.81 -5.33 3.84
N LYS A 64 11.49 -5.16 3.99
CA LYS A 64 10.62 -4.85 2.84
C LYS A 64 10.50 -3.36 2.57
N ALA A 65 10.45 -3.02 1.28
CA ALA A 65 10.10 -1.69 0.81
C ALA A 65 8.61 -1.40 1.02
N ALA A 66 8.28 -0.20 1.47
CA ALA A 66 6.90 0.22 1.67
C ALA A 66 6.66 1.69 1.27
N ALA A 67 5.45 1.95 0.80
CA ALA A 67 4.91 3.29 0.61
C ALA A 67 3.58 3.42 1.34
N ILE A 68 3.29 4.61 1.86
CA ILE A 68 2.01 4.91 2.51
C ILE A 68 1.31 5.99 1.70
N VAL A 69 0.06 5.72 1.33
CA VAL A 69 -0.84 6.68 0.70
C VAL A 69 -2.05 6.84 1.61
N SER A 70 -2.44 8.09 1.87
CA SER A 70 -3.59 8.40 2.71
C SER A 70 -4.64 9.18 1.95
N ALA A 71 -5.91 8.81 2.18
CA ALA A 71 -7.08 9.49 1.66
C ALA A 71 -8.11 9.64 2.79
N GLY A 72 -8.53 10.88 3.07
CA GLY A 72 -9.47 11.19 4.14
C GLY A 72 -9.83 12.67 4.19
N GLY A 73 -10.48 13.12 5.26
CA GLY A 73 -10.86 14.53 5.43
C GLY A 73 -9.75 15.42 5.98
N GLY A 74 -9.78 16.70 5.62
CA GLY A 74 -8.82 17.71 6.10
C GLY A 74 -7.43 17.47 5.54
N PHE A 75 -6.46 17.10 6.38
CA PHE A 75 -5.07 16.81 5.99
C PHE A 75 -4.90 15.43 5.29
N GLY A 76 -5.95 14.93 4.63
CA GLY A 76 -5.93 13.67 3.88
C GLY A 76 -5.58 12.42 4.67
N GLY A 77 -5.66 12.45 6.01
CA GLY A 77 -5.21 11.36 6.89
C GLY A 77 -3.71 11.37 7.23
N GLY A 78 -3.00 12.46 6.95
CA GLY A 78 -1.54 12.52 7.12
C GLY A 78 -1.03 12.29 8.54
N ARG A 79 -1.82 12.61 9.57
CA ARG A 79 -1.43 12.33 10.97
C ARG A 79 -1.38 10.82 11.26
N SER A 80 -2.37 10.07 10.78
CA SER A 80 -2.37 8.61 10.85
C SER A 80 -1.24 7.99 10.03
N GLN A 81 -0.89 8.60 8.90
CA GLN A 81 0.24 8.17 8.07
C GLN A 81 1.58 8.32 8.80
N TYR A 82 1.83 9.44 9.48
CA TYR A 82 3.04 9.60 10.28
C TYR A 82 3.12 8.60 11.44
N HIS A 83 1.99 8.35 12.11
CA HIS A 83 1.92 7.33 13.15
C HIS A 83 2.21 5.92 12.59
N LEU A 84 1.71 5.60 11.39
CA LEU A 84 2.00 4.32 10.73
C LEU A 84 3.48 4.17 10.36
N ARG A 85 4.16 5.26 9.97
CA ARG A 85 5.62 5.25 9.75
C ARG A 85 6.36 4.90 11.05
N GLN A 86 5.97 5.47 12.18
CA GLN A 86 6.57 5.13 13.48
C GLN A 86 6.42 3.65 13.82
N ILE A 87 5.24 3.08 13.57
CA ILE A 87 4.99 1.64 13.76
C ILE A 87 5.86 0.81 12.80
N GLY A 88 5.96 1.21 11.54
CA GLY A 88 6.71 0.47 10.54
C GLY A 88 8.21 0.40 10.82
N VAL A 89 8.79 1.42 11.47
CA VAL A 89 10.18 1.38 11.95
C VAL A 89 10.39 0.23 12.94
N TYR A 90 9.42 -0.05 13.82
CA TYR A 90 9.53 -1.13 14.80
C TYR A 90 9.51 -2.53 14.18
N ILE A 91 8.78 -2.71 13.07
CA ILE A 91 8.68 -3.99 12.34
C ILE A 91 9.68 -4.11 11.19
N ASP A 92 10.66 -3.19 11.16
CA ASP A 92 11.77 -3.17 10.20
C ASP A 92 11.35 -3.00 8.73
N LEU A 93 10.34 -2.16 8.50
CA LEU A 93 9.95 -1.71 7.15
C LEU A 93 10.78 -0.53 6.68
N HIS A 94 11.19 -0.58 5.41
CA HIS A 94 11.89 0.50 4.75
C HIS A 94 10.92 1.36 3.95
N PHE A 95 10.66 2.59 4.41
CA PHE A 95 9.73 3.49 3.72
C PHE A 95 10.39 4.42 2.70
N ILE A 96 9.67 4.72 1.63
CA ILE A 96 9.98 5.90 0.81
C ILE A 96 9.61 7.19 1.56
N ASN A 97 10.52 8.16 1.55
CA ASN A 97 10.33 9.45 2.21
C ASN A 97 9.73 10.51 1.28
N LYS A 98 9.94 10.39 -0.04
CA LYS A 98 9.44 11.31 -1.06
C LYS A 98 9.06 10.50 -2.31
N PRO A 99 8.01 10.87 -3.05
CA PRO A 99 7.02 11.93 -2.75
C PRO A 99 6.03 11.50 -1.66
N GLU A 100 5.61 12.42 -0.78
CA GLU A 100 4.54 12.16 0.18
C GLU A 100 3.15 12.38 -0.46
N PHE A 101 2.23 11.46 -0.18
CA PHE A 101 0.90 11.47 -0.78
C PHE A 101 -0.19 11.55 0.29
N PHE A 102 -0.90 12.68 0.28
CA PHE A 102 -2.06 12.97 1.10
C PHE A 102 -3.17 13.46 0.18
N LEU A 103 -4.34 12.82 0.25
CA LEU A 103 -5.50 13.22 -0.54
C LEU A 103 -6.66 13.60 0.37
N ASN A 104 -7.13 14.85 0.23
CA ASN A 104 -8.36 15.26 0.87
C ASN A 104 -9.56 14.74 0.08
N ALA A 105 -10.06 13.56 0.44
CA ALA A 105 -11.07 12.82 -0.31
C ALA A 105 -12.44 13.52 -0.35
N PHE A 106 -12.73 14.38 0.65
CA PHE A 106 -14.03 15.05 0.80
C PHE A 106 -14.01 16.51 0.33
N GLN A 107 -12.90 16.98 -0.24
CA GLN A 107 -12.81 18.33 -0.80
C GLN A 107 -13.45 18.39 -2.19
N ALA A 108 -14.25 19.42 -2.47
CA ALA A 108 -14.76 19.70 -3.81
C ALA A 108 -13.65 20.29 -4.71
N PRO A 109 -13.58 19.93 -6.01
CA PRO A 109 -14.42 18.98 -6.74
C PRO A 109 -14.14 17.51 -6.36
N SER A 110 -15.17 16.65 -6.47
CA SER A 110 -15.05 15.23 -6.09
C SER A 110 -13.85 14.58 -6.75
N LYS A 111 -13.06 13.86 -5.95
CA LYS A 111 -11.87 13.13 -6.41
C LYS A 111 -12.18 11.67 -6.74
N PHE A 112 -13.30 11.15 -6.24
CA PHE A 112 -13.75 9.77 -6.46
C PHE A 112 -15.10 9.74 -7.17
N ASP A 113 -15.32 8.73 -8.01
CA ASP A 113 -16.65 8.41 -8.57
C ASP A 113 -17.51 7.63 -7.55
N SER A 114 -18.74 7.31 -7.94
CA SER A 114 -19.67 6.51 -7.13
C SER A 114 -19.18 5.09 -6.87
N ASP A 115 -18.28 4.58 -7.71
CA ASP A 115 -17.71 3.23 -7.63
C ASP A 115 -16.40 3.19 -6.82
N GLY A 116 -15.94 4.35 -6.31
CA GLY A 116 -14.72 4.48 -5.53
C GLY A 116 -13.43 4.58 -6.35
N ASN A 117 -13.52 4.75 -7.66
CA ASN A 117 -12.36 5.00 -8.52
C ASN A 117 -11.93 6.46 -8.43
N LEU A 118 -10.61 6.68 -8.44
CA LEU A 118 -10.04 8.02 -8.51
C LEU A 118 -10.30 8.60 -9.91
N ILE A 119 -11.02 9.71 -10.01
CA ILE A 119 -11.30 10.39 -11.29
C ILE A 119 -10.31 11.51 -11.60
N ASP A 120 -9.69 12.10 -10.57
CA ASP A 120 -8.83 13.26 -10.71
C ASP A 120 -7.47 12.92 -11.36
N MET A 121 -7.23 13.48 -12.55
CA MET A 121 -6.02 13.19 -13.33
C MET A 121 -4.73 13.65 -12.63
N ALA A 122 -4.73 14.84 -12.03
CA ALA A 122 -3.57 15.34 -11.28
C ALA A 122 -3.21 14.43 -10.10
N THR A 123 -4.21 13.88 -9.39
CA THR A 123 -3.97 12.93 -8.31
C THR A 123 -3.46 11.58 -8.85
N LYS A 124 -3.93 11.12 -10.02
CA LYS A 124 -3.39 9.91 -10.67
C LYS A 124 -1.92 10.07 -11.02
N GLU A 125 -1.52 11.23 -11.53
CA GLU A 125 -0.12 11.53 -11.85
C GLU A 125 0.76 11.50 -10.60
N ARG A 126 0.33 12.16 -9.52
CA ARG A 126 1.04 12.11 -8.22
C ARG A 126 1.12 10.69 -7.66
N LEU A 127 0.07 9.88 -7.80
CA LEU A 127 0.09 8.49 -7.38
C LEU A 127 1.07 7.66 -8.22
N LYS A 128 1.17 7.93 -9.52
CA LYS A 128 2.15 7.30 -10.42
C LYS A 128 3.58 7.63 -9.97
N GLU A 129 3.87 8.87 -9.58
CA GLU A 129 5.18 9.26 -9.06
C GLU A 129 5.56 8.47 -7.78
N VAL A 130 4.59 8.27 -6.87
CA VAL A 130 4.79 7.46 -5.66
C VAL A 130 5.16 6.02 -6.03
N LEU A 131 4.45 5.42 -6.99
CA LEU A 131 4.69 4.05 -7.44
C LEU A 131 6.06 3.90 -8.12
N LEU A 132 6.43 4.86 -8.97
CA LEU A 132 7.75 4.87 -9.62
C LEU A 132 8.88 5.02 -8.59
N SER A 133 8.68 5.87 -7.58
CA SER A 133 9.64 6.03 -6.49
C SER A 133 9.75 4.76 -5.63
N LEU A 134 8.63 4.10 -5.35
CA LEU A 134 8.62 2.83 -4.63
C LEU A 134 9.37 1.75 -5.41
N GLN A 135 9.07 1.59 -6.70
CA GLN A 135 9.76 0.64 -7.58
C GLN A 135 11.27 0.87 -7.58
N ALA A 136 11.71 2.11 -7.78
CA ALA A 136 13.13 2.45 -7.78
C ALA A 136 13.79 2.15 -6.42
N PHE A 137 13.07 2.36 -5.32
CA PHE A 137 13.55 2.06 -3.98
C PHE A 137 13.64 0.55 -3.72
N THR A 138 12.66 -0.23 -4.14
CA THR A 138 12.67 -1.69 -4.06
C THR A 138 13.87 -2.28 -4.82
N LEU A 139 14.10 -1.83 -6.06
CA LEU A 139 15.25 -2.26 -6.85
C LEU A 139 16.58 -1.95 -6.17
N ARG A 140 16.69 -0.78 -5.50
CA ARG A 140 17.87 -0.40 -4.72
C ARG A 140 18.09 -1.29 -3.49
N LEU A 141 17.02 -1.74 -2.85
CA LEU A 141 17.14 -2.67 -1.71
C LEU A 141 17.55 -4.07 -2.19
N GLN A 142 17.02 -4.52 -3.32
CA GLN A 142 17.34 -5.83 -3.90
C GLN A 142 18.78 -5.90 -4.45
N SER A 143 19.30 -4.80 -5.00
CA SER A 143 20.65 -4.76 -5.59
C SER A 143 21.80 -4.81 -4.58
N LYS A 144 21.51 -4.82 -3.27
CA LYS A 144 22.51 -4.87 -2.19
C LYS A 144 22.79 -6.29 -1.68
N CYS A 145 22.27 -7.32 -2.35
CA CYS A 145 22.56 -8.72 -2.08
C CYS A 145 23.49 -9.30 -3.15
#